data_AF-A0A8X7MSW2-F1
#
_entry.id   AF-A0A8X7MSW2-F1
#
_cell.length_a   1.000
_cell.length_b   1.000
_cell.length_c   1.000
_cell.angle_alpha   90.00
_cell.angle_beta   90.00
_cell.angle_gamma   90.00
#
_symmetry.space_group_name_H-M   'P 1'
#
loop_
_entity.id
_entity.type
_entity.pdbx_description
1 polymer ?
#
loop_
_entity_poly.entity_id
_entity_poly.type
_entity_poly.pdbx_seq_one_letter_code
_entity_poly.pdbx_strand_id
1 'polypeptide(L)'
;MPNADQLCLWDTAFHWTIPEEISTYPVWQPEANQLPEGMPLRKWGFHGLSYSSVLRQVSAFLERPASTLNLIIAHLGSGASLCAIRAGK
;
A
#
# COMPACT_ATOMS: atom_id res chain seq x y z
N MET A 1 9.97 -23.50 -12.84
CA MET A 1 9.59 -24.77 -12.20
C MET A 1 8.15 -25.07 -12.57
N PRO A 2 7.87 -26.01 -13.50
CA PRO A 2 6.50 -26.28 -13.96
C PRO A 2 5.56 -26.81 -12.88
N ASN A 3 6.12 -27.48 -11.86
CA ASN A 3 5.36 -28.14 -10.79
C ASN A 3 5.41 -27.38 -9.46
N ALA A 4 5.93 -26.15 -9.44
CA ALA A 4 5.98 -25.35 -8.22
C ALA A 4 4.69 -24.55 -8.06
N ASP A 5 4.24 -24.41 -6.82
CA ASP A 5 3.19 -23.46 -6.48
C ASP A 5 3.67 -22.04 -6.75
N GLN A 6 2.90 -21.29 -7.54
CA GLN A 6 3.17 -19.89 -7.86
C GLN A 6 2.25 -18.99 -7.04
N LEU A 7 2.83 -18.01 -6.35
CA LEU A 7 2.10 -17.05 -5.54
C LEU A 7 2.40 -15.63 -6.01
N CYS A 8 1.34 -14.84 -6.22
CA CYS A 8 1.45 -13.42 -6.53
C CYS A 8 1.19 -12.60 -5.26
N LEU A 9 2.16 -11.78 -4.87
CA LEU A 9 2.06 -10.84 -3.77
C LEU A 9 2.15 -9.42 -4.33
N TRP A 10 1.11 -8.63 -4.13
CA TRP A 10 0.98 -7.32 -4.75
C TRP A 10 1.49 -6.23 -3.81
N ASP A 11 2.34 -5.35 -4.33
CA ASP A 11 2.78 -4.15 -3.60
C ASP A 11 1.63 -3.19 -3.28
N THR A 12 0.51 -3.28 -4.00
CA THR A 12 -0.68 -2.45 -3.78
C THR A 12 -1.51 -2.93 -2.59
N ALA A 13 -1.35 -4.19 -2.16
CA ALA A 13 -2.24 -4.82 -1.17
C ALA A 13 -2.21 -4.11 0.20
N PHE A 14 -1.04 -3.61 0.60
CA PHE A 14 -0.88 -2.88 1.87
C PHE A 14 -1.73 -1.59 1.92
N HIS A 15 -1.96 -0.97 0.77
CA HIS A 15 -2.59 0.34 0.64
C HIS A 15 -4.10 0.27 0.41
N TRP A 16 -4.71 -0.93 0.41
CA TRP A 16 -6.17 -1.07 0.31
C TRP A 16 -6.95 -0.48 1.49
N THR A 17 -6.26 -0.12 2.57
CA THR A 17 -6.80 0.59 3.73
C THR A 17 -6.94 2.10 3.50
N ILE A 18 -6.39 2.65 2.41
CA ILE A 18 -6.52 4.08 2.09
C ILE A 18 -8.01 4.39 1.85
N PRO A 19 -8.58 5.35 2.61
CA PRO A 19 -10.00 5.68 2.49
C PRO A 19 -10.30 6.39 1.16
N GLU A 20 -11.57 6.42 0.78
CA GLU A 20 -12.02 6.91 -0.53
C GLU A 20 -11.63 8.37 -0.75
N GLU A 21 -11.78 9.21 0.27
CA GLU A 21 -11.42 10.63 0.22
C GLU A 21 -9.93 10.89 0.00
N ILE A 22 -9.04 9.92 0.30
CA ILE A 22 -7.59 10.03 0.06
C ILE A 22 -7.18 9.35 -1.26
N SER A 23 -7.91 8.31 -1.67
CA SER A 23 -7.58 7.53 -2.86
C SER A 23 -8.23 8.04 -4.15
N THR A 24 -9.28 8.84 -4.05
CA THR A 24 -9.98 9.44 -5.20
C THR A 24 -9.20 10.64 -5.75
N TYR A 25 -9.00 10.64 -7.06
CA TYR A 25 -8.46 11.80 -7.76
C TYR A 25 -9.60 12.77 -8.15
N PRO A 26 -9.39 14.10 -8.06
CA PRO A 26 -10.40 15.10 -8.44
C PRO A 26 -10.45 15.29 -9.97
N VAL A 27 -10.61 14.19 -10.71
CA VAL A 27 -10.78 14.14 -12.16
C VAL A 27 -12.14 13.49 -12.43
N TRP A 28 -13.14 14.30 -12.78
CA TRP A 28 -14.50 13.82 -13.00
C TRP A 28 -14.66 13.41 -14.47
N GLN A 29 -14.76 12.11 -14.77
CA GLN A 29 -15.29 11.57 -16.03
C GLN A 29 -15.95 10.19 -15.80
N PRO A 30 -17.29 10.10 -15.80
CA PRO A 30 -18.03 8.86 -15.56
C PRO A 30 -17.67 7.71 -16.52
N GLU A 31 -17.36 8.02 -17.79
CA GLU A 31 -16.92 7.01 -18.77
C GLU A 31 -15.40 6.78 -18.78
N ALA A 32 -14.58 7.65 -18.16
CA ALA A 32 -13.11 7.60 -18.21
C ALA A 32 -12.43 7.22 -16.87
N ASN A 33 -13.20 7.01 -15.80
CA ASN A 33 -12.68 6.56 -14.50
C ASN A 33 -12.40 5.05 -14.45
N GLN A 34 -12.46 4.37 -15.58
CA GLN A 34 -12.06 2.97 -15.73
C GLN A 34 -10.82 2.92 -16.63
N LEU A 35 -9.71 2.44 -16.06
CA LEU A 35 -8.58 1.94 -16.82
C LEU A 35 -9.06 0.82 -17.77
N PRO A 36 -8.29 0.46 -18.81
CA PRO A 36 -8.55 -0.76 -19.57
C PRO A 36 -8.85 -1.91 -18.62
N GLU A 37 -9.86 -2.72 -18.93
CA GLU A 37 -10.34 -3.85 -18.10
C GLU A 37 -11.19 -3.49 -16.87
N GLY A 38 -11.62 -2.22 -16.73
CA GLY A 38 -12.61 -1.84 -15.71
C GLY A 38 -12.04 -1.49 -14.34
N MET A 39 -10.71 -1.36 -14.20
CA MET A 39 -10.10 -0.95 -12.93
C MET A 39 -10.32 0.53 -12.64
N PRO A 40 -10.62 0.92 -11.39
CA PRO A 40 -10.83 2.32 -11.05
C PRO A 40 -9.53 3.14 -11.17
N LEU A 41 -9.64 4.33 -11.74
CA LEU A 41 -8.60 5.34 -11.65
C LEU A 41 -8.55 5.89 -10.23
N ARG A 42 -7.57 5.42 -9.45
CA ARG A 42 -7.39 5.79 -8.04
C ARG A 42 -5.91 5.75 -7.64
N LYS A 43 -5.59 6.33 -6.49
CA LYS A 43 -4.31 6.11 -5.82
C LYS A 43 -4.27 4.69 -5.28
N TRP A 44 -3.44 3.85 -5.89
CA TRP A 44 -3.21 2.47 -5.46
C TRP A 44 -2.11 2.34 -4.41
N GLY A 45 -1.03 3.13 -4.54
CA GLY A 45 0.16 2.99 -3.70
C GLY A 45 1.01 1.77 -4.05
N PHE A 46 2.32 1.86 -3.83
CA PHE A 46 3.30 0.79 -4.10
C PHE A 46 4.29 0.66 -2.95
N HIS A 47 5.27 -0.24 -3.07
CA HIS A 47 6.20 -0.61 -2.00
C HIS A 47 5.50 -1.13 -0.73
N GLY A 48 4.27 -1.64 -0.85
CA GLY A 48 3.47 -2.15 0.27
C GLY A 48 4.11 -3.34 0.98
N LEU A 49 4.83 -4.19 0.25
CA LEU A 49 5.59 -5.28 0.88
C LEU A 49 6.72 -4.74 1.77
N SER A 50 7.37 -3.66 1.33
CA SER A 50 8.39 -2.96 2.12
C SER A 50 7.77 -2.31 3.36
N TYR A 51 6.69 -1.55 3.21
CA TYR A 51 6.00 -0.91 4.34
C TYR A 51 5.49 -1.93 5.36
N SER A 52 4.90 -3.05 4.90
CA SER A 52 4.48 -4.17 5.75
C SER A 52 5.66 -4.77 6.54
N SER A 53 6.81 -4.96 5.88
CA SER A 53 8.01 -5.47 6.52
C SER A 53 8.54 -4.50 7.59
N VAL A 54 8.66 -3.22 7.26
CA VAL A 54 9.16 -2.20 8.19
C VAL A 54 8.23 -2.03 9.39
N LEU A 55 6.90 -1.99 9.18
CA LEU A 55 5.93 -1.95 10.27
C LEU A 55 6.10 -3.13 11.24
N ARG A 56 6.28 -4.35 10.72
CA ARG A 56 6.52 -5.55 11.55
C ARG A 56 7.83 -5.45 12.33
N GLN A 57 8.91 -4.98 11.70
CA GLN A 57 10.21 -4.83 12.35
C GLN A 57 10.18 -3.75 13.44
N VAL A 58 9.57 -2.60 13.17
CA VAL A 58 9.43 -1.51 14.15
C VAL A 58 8.52 -1.93 15.31
N SER A 59 7.44 -2.66 15.02
CA SER A 59 6.57 -3.26 16.05
C SER A 59 7.33 -4.20 16.98
N ALA A 60 8.17 -5.08 16.42
CA ALA A 60 9.02 -5.96 17.21
C ALA A 60 10.08 -5.20 18.02
N PHE A 61 10.77 -4.23 17.41
CA PHE A 61 11.80 -3.43 18.06
C PHE A 61 11.27 -2.60 19.24
N LEU A 62 10.06 -2.06 19.10
CA LEU A 62 9.41 -1.27 20.16
C LEU A 62 8.64 -2.12 21.18
N GLU A 63 8.58 -3.45 21.00
CA GLU A 63 7.78 -4.37 21.81
C GLU A 63 6.31 -3.94 21.93
N ARG A 64 5.76 -3.38 20.84
CA ARG A 64 4.40 -2.84 20.80
C ARG A 64 3.62 -3.44 19.64
N PRO A 65 2.33 -3.76 19.82
CA PRO A 65 1.52 -4.27 18.72
C PRO A 65 1.45 -3.25 17.57
N ALA A 66 1.58 -3.71 16.33
CA ALA A 66 1.56 -2.88 15.13
C ALA A 66 0.30 -1.99 15.04
N SER A 67 -0.85 -2.50 15.52
CA SER A 67 -2.12 -1.78 15.58
C SER A 67 -2.10 -0.55 16.50
N THR A 68 -1.10 -0.41 17.35
CA THR A 68 -0.92 0.74 18.25
C THR A 68 0.08 1.77 17.72
N LEU A 69 0.71 1.50 16.57
CA LEU A 69 1.76 2.34 16.01
C LEU A 69 1.20 3.32 14.98
N ASN A 70 1.72 4.55 15.04
CA ASN A 70 1.55 5.57 14.02
C ASN A 70 2.95 5.92 13.50
N LEU A 71 3.18 5.71 12.21
CA LEU A 71 4.50 5.85 11.59
C LEU A 71 4.40 6.68 10.31
N ILE A 72 5.50 7.36 9.97
CA ILE A 72 5.74 7.88 8.62
C ILE A 72 6.98 7.15 8.12
N ILE A 73 6.86 6.44 6.99
CA ILE A 73 7.95 5.66 6.42
C ILE A 73 8.30 6.23 5.04
N ALA A 74 9.56 6.65 4.88
CA ALA A 74 10.14 7.01 3.60
C ALA A 74 10.89 5.78 3.03
N HIS A 75 10.36 5.21 1.95
CA HIS A 75 11.07 4.20 1.16
C HIS A 75 11.89 4.94 0.10
N LEU A 76 13.22 4.90 0.22
CA LEU A 76 14.14 5.65 -0.64
C LEU A 76 15.06 4.68 -1.39
N GLY A 77 14.94 4.67 -2.72
CA GLY A 77 15.71 3.83 -3.63
C GLY A 77 15.62 4.37 -5.06
N SER A 78 15.80 3.50 -6.05
CA SER A 78 15.59 3.88 -7.47
C SER A 78 14.15 4.30 -7.75
N GLY A 79 13.18 3.69 -7.06
CA GLY A 79 11.85 4.24 -6.83
C GLY A 79 11.73 4.76 -5.39
N ALA A 80 11.07 5.90 -5.20
CA ALA A 80 10.91 6.50 -3.89
C ALA A 80 9.44 6.82 -3.58
N SER A 81 9.02 6.58 -2.35
CA SER A 81 7.67 6.89 -1.88
C SER A 81 7.62 7.12 -0.37
N LEU A 82 6.56 7.82 0.07
CA LEU A 82 6.27 8.07 1.47
C LEU A 82 4.91 7.47 1.82
N CYS A 83 4.81 6.82 2.99
CA CYS A 83 3.55 6.27 3.50
C CYS A 83 3.33 6.71 4.93
N ALA A 84 2.14 7.24 5.21
CA ALA A 84 1.65 7.46 6.56
C ALA A 84 0.86 6.24 6.99
N ILE A 85 1.25 5.66 8.13
CA ILE A 85 0.61 4.51 8.75
C ILE A 85 -0.03 4.98 10.04
N ARG A 86 -1.33 4.76 10.20
CA ARG A 86 -2.09 5.07 11.41
C ARG A 86 -2.71 3.80 11.97
N ALA A 87 -2.43 3.50 13.24
CA ALA A 87 -2.87 2.26 13.89
C ALA A 87 -2.51 1.00 13.08
N GLY A 88 -1.30 0.98 12.51
CA GLY A 88 -0.78 -0.13 11.70
C GLY A 88 -1.38 -0.25 10.29
N LYS A 89 -2.11 0.75 9.79
CA LYS A 89 -2.75 0.75 8.46
C LYS A 89 -2.55 2.02 7.66
#